data_AF-A0ABD4WVA2-F1
#
_entry.id   AF-A0ABD4WVA2-F1
#
_cell.length_a   1.000
_cell.length_b   1.000
_cell.length_c   1.000
_cell.angle_alpha   90.00
_cell.angle_beta   90.00
_cell.angle_gamma   90.00
#
_symmetry.space_group_name_H-M   'P 1'
#
loop_
_entity.id
_entity.type
_entity.pdbx_description
1 polymer ?
#
loop_
_entity_poly.entity_id
_entity_poly.type
_entity_poly.pdbx_seq_one_letter_code
_entity_poly.pdbx_strand_id
1 'polypeptide(L)'
;MVKNKVIETICWLAILALLILSIVNVVYKGTKQTLLFTRDELKSGEVSKSWESFRKEQQLSQHKAKIEDFRLTLDRDQNISSMRFTVIDPSDDNSYTMLDYSSCFLCEDKGEDRLTVTSDKVDRKPAQYDRLMTADEFFLKVETLNNQHFFTTSRYAYTHLHSSGEYENTSYDGPYFILEGTELKQLQTSHSLDKDYRNYGSIQVIGSNSSGSYQTSEGTTKSIIIR
;
A
#
# COMPACT_ATOMS: atom_id res chain seq x y z
N MET A 1 -35.18 54.52 -1.26
CA MET A 1 -35.45 53.11 -0.91
C MET A 1 -34.82 52.07 -1.86
N VAL A 2 -34.51 52.39 -3.13
CA VAL A 2 -33.98 51.40 -4.09
C VAL A 2 -32.53 50.93 -3.80
N LYS A 3 -31.67 51.81 -3.27
CA LYS A 3 -30.25 51.48 -2.95
C LYS A 3 -30.08 50.37 -1.89
N ASN A 4 -30.95 50.31 -0.87
CA ASN A 4 -30.86 49.29 0.17
C ASN A 4 -31.15 47.89 -0.37
N LYS A 5 -32.09 47.77 -1.30
CA LYS A 5 -32.46 46.48 -1.92
C LYS A 5 -31.29 45.88 -2.71
N VAL A 6 -30.53 46.71 -3.42
CA VAL A 6 -29.36 46.26 -4.21
C VAL A 6 -28.25 45.75 -3.29
N ILE A 7 -27.96 46.48 -2.20
CA ILE A 7 -26.93 46.09 -1.22
C ILE A 7 -27.32 44.77 -0.52
N GLU A 8 -28.59 44.64 -0.14
CA GLU A 8 -29.13 43.43 0.47
C GLU A 8 -29.04 42.21 -0.47
N THR A 9 -29.33 42.41 -1.77
CA THR A 9 -29.21 41.35 -2.79
C THR A 9 -27.75 40.92 -2.98
N ILE A 10 -26.80 41.86 -2.97
CA ILE A 10 -25.37 41.57 -3.08
C ILE A 10 -24.88 40.79 -1.85
N CYS A 11 -25.32 41.17 -0.65
CA CYS A 11 -24.99 40.43 0.58
C CYS A 11 -25.52 38.99 0.56
N TRP A 12 -26.76 38.78 0.10
CA TRP A 12 -27.33 37.43 -0.05
C TRP A 12 -26.57 36.57 -1.05
N LEU A 13 -26.14 37.13 -2.18
CA LEU A 13 -25.32 36.43 -3.18
C LEU A 13 -23.94 36.04 -2.61
N ALA A 14 -23.31 36.92 -1.82
CA ALA A 14 -22.03 36.62 -1.18
C ALA A 14 -22.14 35.50 -0.15
N ILE A 15 -23.22 35.48 0.66
CA ILE A 15 -23.49 34.41 1.63
C ILE A 15 -23.73 33.08 0.91
N LEU A 16 -24.52 33.10 -0.18
CA LEU A 16 -24.79 31.91 -0.98
C LEU A 16 -23.50 31.35 -1.61
N ALA A 17 -22.64 32.22 -2.15
CA ALA A 17 -21.36 31.82 -2.71
C ALA A 17 -20.43 31.18 -1.65
N LEU A 18 -20.38 31.74 -0.44
CA LEU A 18 -19.61 31.18 0.67
C LEU A 18 -20.16 29.83 1.16
N LEU A 19 -21.49 29.66 1.16
CA LEU A 19 -22.13 28.38 1.46
C LEU A 19 -21.83 27.32 0.40
N ILE A 20 -21.88 27.68 -0.87
CA ILE A 20 -21.52 26.77 -1.97
C ILE A 20 -20.04 26.38 -1.86
N LEU A 21 -19.14 27.34 -1.60
CA LEU A 21 -17.73 27.07 -1.38
C LEU A 21 -17.48 26.15 -0.18
N SER A 22 -18.21 26.31 0.92
CA SER A 22 -18.05 25.44 2.09
C SER A 22 -18.54 24.01 1.80
N ILE A 23 -19.68 23.86 1.10
CA ILE A 23 -20.21 22.56 0.69
C ILE A 23 -19.26 21.87 -0.29
N VAL A 24 -18.77 22.59 -1.29
CA VAL A 24 -17.79 22.06 -2.26
C VAL A 24 -16.51 21.63 -1.56
N ASN A 25 -16.02 22.40 -0.58
CA ASN A 25 -14.81 22.06 0.18
C ASN A 25 -15.04 20.85 1.12
N VAL A 26 -16.25 20.66 1.65
CA VAL A 26 -16.62 19.46 2.43
C VAL A 26 -16.73 18.23 1.53
N VAL A 27 -17.29 18.36 0.32
CA VAL A 27 -17.39 17.27 -0.65
C VAL A 27 -16.03 16.91 -1.24
N TYR A 28 -15.13 17.88 -1.45
CA TYR A 28 -13.75 17.65 -1.89
C TYR A 28 -12.82 17.04 -0.83
N LYS A 29 -13.24 17.01 0.44
CA LYS A 29 -12.52 16.33 1.52
C LYS A 29 -12.76 14.82 1.58
N GLY A 30 -13.55 14.26 0.65
CA GLY A 30 -13.68 12.82 0.51
C GLY A 30 -12.39 12.17 -0.02
N THR A 31 -12.11 10.94 0.42
CA THR A 31 -11.01 10.12 -0.09
C THR A 31 -11.13 9.95 -1.60
N LYS A 32 -10.06 10.28 -2.33
CA LYS A 32 -10.06 10.12 -3.78
C LYS A 32 -9.93 8.64 -4.14
N GLN A 33 -10.79 8.16 -5.02
CA GLN A 33 -10.64 6.83 -5.62
C GLN A 33 -9.51 6.87 -6.66
N THR A 34 -8.26 6.93 -6.18
CA THR A 34 -7.06 6.96 -7.02
C THR A 34 -6.51 5.56 -7.13
N LEU A 35 -6.23 5.13 -8.36
CA LEU A 35 -5.56 3.85 -8.60
C LEU A 35 -4.06 4.00 -8.31
N LEU A 36 -3.48 3.10 -7.52
CA LEU A 36 -2.03 3.12 -7.26
C LEU A 36 -1.24 2.60 -8.46
N PHE A 37 -1.70 1.49 -9.06
CA PHE A 37 -1.09 0.87 -10.22
C PHE A 37 -2.16 0.48 -11.22
N THR A 38 -1.94 0.82 -12.50
CA THR A 38 -2.59 0.12 -13.61
C THR A 38 -2.19 -1.35 -13.63
N ARG A 39 -3.00 -2.19 -14.28
CA ARG A 39 -2.85 -3.65 -14.27
C ARG A 39 -1.47 -4.13 -14.71
N ASP A 40 -0.80 -3.39 -15.59
CA ASP A 40 0.51 -3.69 -16.18
C ASP A 40 1.66 -2.84 -15.62
N GLU A 41 1.40 -1.86 -14.74
CA GLU A 41 2.41 -0.88 -14.31
C GLU A 41 3.60 -1.48 -13.59
N LEU A 42 3.42 -2.59 -12.87
CA LEU A 42 4.54 -3.31 -12.24
C LEU A 42 5.60 -3.75 -13.27
N LYS A 43 5.23 -3.98 -14.52
CA LYS A 43 6.18 -4.37 -15.58
C LYS A 43 7.10 -3.23 -16.00
N SER A 44 6.69 -1.98 -15.76
CA SER A 44 7.49 -0.80 -16.09
C SER A 44 8.66 -0.60 -15.13
N GLY A 45 8.59 -1.17 -13.92
CA GLY A 45 9.59 -0.99 -12.88
C GLY A 45 9.54 0.37 -12.16
N GLU A 46 8.52 1.21 -12.42
CA GLU A 46 8.37 2.55 -11.82
C GLU A 46 7.51 2.57 -10.53
N VAL A 47 7.68 1.58 -9.65
CA VAL A 47 6.84 1.39 -8.45
C VAL A 47 6.87 2.59 -7.51
N SER A 48 8.04 3.15 -7.24
CA SER A 48 8.20 4.28 -6.32
C SER A 48 7.59 5.57 -6.87
N LYS A 49 7.56 5.73 -8.20
CA LYS A 49 6.97 6.91 -8.86
C LYS A 49 5.44 6.87 -8.82
N SER A 50 4.84 5.69 -9.03
CA SER A 50 3.39 5.54 -8.90
C SER A 50 2.95 5.73 -7.44
N TRP A 51 3.72 5.21 -6.47
CA TRP A 51 3.51 5.49 -5.05
C TRP A 51 3.58 7.00 -4.74
N GLU A 52 4.61 7.70 -5.19
CA GLU A 52 4.77 9.13 -4.95
C GLU A 52 3.60 9.95 -5.53
N SER A 53 3.07 9.54 -6.68
CA SER A 53 1.90 10.16 -7.31
C SER A 53 0.63 9.91 -6.49
N PHE A 54 0.37 8.65 -6.14
CA PHE A 54 -0.76 8.25 -5.29
C PHE A 54 -0.74 8.97 -3.93
N ARG A 55 0.41 8.98 -3.27
CA ARG A 55 0.63 9.64 -1.98
C ARG A 55 0.27 11.12 -2.03
N LYS A 56 0.72 11.85 -3.07
CA LYS A 56 0.38 13.26 -3.27
C LYS A 56 -1.11 13.47 -3.49
N GLU A 57 -1.75 12.59 -4.25
CA GLU A 57 -3.20 12.69 -4.50
C GLU A 57 -4.02 12.49 -3.23
N GLN A 58 -3.60 11.57 -2.37
CA GLN A 58 -4.20 11.27 -1.06
C GLN A 58 -3.75 12.24 0.04
N GLN A 59 -2.83 13.16 -0.26
CA GLN A 59 -2.28 14.14 0.70
C GLN A 59 -1.58 13.50 1.91
N LEU A 60 -1.00 12.31 1.71
CA LEU A 60 -0.28 11.59 2.75
C LEU A 60 1.13 12.18 2.94
N SER A 61 1.61 12.19 4.18
CA SER A 61 2.96 12.67 4.50
C SER A 61 4.02 11.73 3.91
N GLN A 62 5.10 12.32 3.40
CA GLN A 62 6.16 11.57 2.73
C GLN A 62 6.93 10.66 3.70
N HIS A 63 7.39 11.21 4.82
CA HIS A 63 8.32 10.49 5.71
C HIS A 63 7.68 9.93 6.97
N LYS A 64 6.36 10.08 7.15
CA LYS A 64 5.66 9.56 8.32
C LYS A 64 4.53 8.59 7.97
N ALA A 65 4.04 8.56 6.73
CA ALA A 65 3.10 7.54 6.32
C ALA A 65 3.74 6.14 6.43
N LYS A 66 3.08 5.25 7.15
CA LYS A 66 3.53 3.88 7.40
C LYS A 66 2.56 2.87 6.80
N ILE A 67 3.05 1.73 6.36
CA ILE A 67 2.23 0.72 5.67
C ILE A 67 2.03 -0.51 6.54
N GLU A 68 0.84 -1.11 6.47
CA GLU A 68 0.51 -2.39 7.10
C GLU A 68 -0.36 -3.29 6.22
N ASP A 69 -0.38 -4.59 6.54
CA ASP A 69 -1.18 -5.66 5.87
C ASP A 69 -1.13 -5.60 4.34
N PHE A 70 0.08 -5.48 3.79
CA PHE A 70 0.29 -5.44 2.35
C PHE A 70 0.08 -6.81 1.72
N ARG A 71 -0.78 -6.85 0.70
CA ARG A 71 -1.08 -8.03 -0.10
C ARG A 71 -1.15 -7.65 -1.58
N LEU A 72 -0.44 -8.39 -2.42
CA LEU A 72 -0.48 -8.22 -3.86
C LEU A 72 -0.54 -9.60 -4.52
N THR A 73 -1.44 -9.78 -5.46
CA THR A 73 -1.54 -11.00 -6.25
C THR A 73 -1.26 -10.67 -7.71
N LEU A 74 -0.30 -11.38 -8.29
CA LEU A 74 0.09 -11.30 -9.68
C LEU A 74 -0.32 -12.57 -10.41
N ASP A 75 -0.79 -12.44 -11.64
CA ASP A 75 -0.94 -13.59 -12.54
C ASP A 75 0.42 -14.02 -13.11
N ARG A 76 0.42 -15.11 -13.89
CA ARG A 76 1.62 -15.67 -14.51
C ARG A 76 2.36 -14.70 -15.42
N ASP A 77 1.63 -13.74 -16.01
CA ASP A 77 2.17 -12.71 -16.89
C ASP A 77 2.58 -11.46 -16.10
N GLN A 78 2.62 -11.51 -14.76
CA GLN A 78 2.88 -10.40 -13.84
C GLN A 78 1.87 -9.24 -13.93
N ASN A 79 0.66 -9.48 -14.42
CA ASN A 79 -0.40 -8.49 -14.28
C ASN A 79 -0.94 -8.52 -12.85
N ILE A 80 -1.33 -7.36 -12.34
CA ILE A 80 -1.99 -7.25 -11.05
C ILE A 80 -3.39 -7.87 -11.13
N SER A 81 -3.61 -8.92 -10.35
CA SER A 81 -4.93 -9.53 -10.13
C SER A 81 -5.68 -8.81 -9.02
N SER A 82 -4.99 -8.55 -7.90
CA SER A 82 -5.56 -7.84 -6.75
C SER A 82 -4.45 -7.23 -5.89
N MET A 83 -4.79 -6.17 -5.17
CA MET A 83 -3.88 -5.50 -4.25
C MET A 83 -4.66 -4.91 -3.08
N ARG A 84 -4.12 -5.05 -1.87
CA ARG A 84 -4.66 -4.47 -0.65
C ARG A 84 -3.53 -4.04 0.28
N PHE A 85 -3.71 -2.93 0.97
CA PHE A 85 -2.86 -2.50 2.08
C PHE A 85 -3.56 -1.39 2.86
N THR A 86 -3.03 -1.07 4.04
CA THR A 86 -3.45 0.09 4.82
C THR A 86 -2.26 1.02 5.01
N VAL A 87 -2.49 2.32 4.89
CA VAL A 87 -1.51 3.36 5.24
C VAL A 87 -1.98 4.11 6.48
N ILE A 88 -1.11 4.21 7.47
CA ILE A 88 -1.32 4.99 8.68
C ILE A 88 -0.44 6.24 8.60
N ASP A 89 -1.07 7.41 8.58
CA ASP A 89 -0.38 8.69 8.46
C ASP A 89 -0.77 9.63 9.61
N PRO A 90 0.18 10.27 10.32
CA PRO A 90 -0.16 11.26 11.34
C PRO A 90 -0.84 12.48 10.71
N SER A 91 -2.10 12.74 11.07
CA SER A 91 -2.83 13.91 10.56
C SER A 91 -2.54 15.15 11.41
N ASP A 92 -2.66 15.01 12.73
CA ASP A 92 -2.51 16.08 13.73
C ASP A 92 -1.77 15.51 14.97
N ASP A 93 -1.45 16.33 15.98
CA ASP A 93 -0.64 15.91 17.15
C ASP A 93 -1.19 14.68 17.90
N ASN A 94 -2.50 14.40 17.80
CA ASN A 94 -3.18 13.32 18.50
C ASN A 94 -4.06 12.43 17.60
N SER A 95 -3.99 12.58 16.27
CA SER A 95 -4.85 11.86 15.33
C SER A 95 -4.08 11.28 14.16
N TYR A 96 -4.58 10.16 13.67
CA TYR A 96 -3.99 9.42 12.55
C TYR A 96 -5.05 9.18 11.49
N THR A 97 -4.67 9.36 10.24
CA THR A 97 -5.43 8.94 9.08
C THR A 97 -5.09 7.48 8.81
N MET A 98 -6.11 6.61 8.82
CA MET A 98 -6.02 5.26 8.31
C MET A 98 -6.64 5.23 6.92
N LEU A 99 -5.80 5.00 5.90
CA LEU A 99 -6.22 4.90 4.51
C LEU A 99 -6.14 3.44 4.08
N ASP A 100 -7.29 2.83 3.82
CA ASP A 100 -7.38 1.47 3.29
C ASP A 100 -7.47 1.52 1.78
N TYR A 101 -6.56 0.80 1.12
CA TYR A 101 -6.55 0.61 -0.31
C TYR A 101 -6.92 -0.82 -0.65
N SER A 102 -7.82 -1.00 -1.61
CA SER A 102 -8.15 -2.29 -2.20
C SER A 102 -8.41 -2.11 -3.69
N SER A 103 -7.84 -2.96 -4.51
CA SER A 103 -8.15 -3.07 -5.94
C SER A 103 -8.25 -4.53 -6.32
N CYS A 104 -9.24 -4.88 -7.14
CA CYS A 104 -9.37 -6.21 -7.68
C CYS A 104 -9.77 -6.16 -9.15
N PHE A 105 -8.88 -6.66 -10.01
CA PHE A 105 -9.02 -6.67 -11.46
C PHE A 105 -9.61 -7.98 -12.01
N LEU A 106 -9.57 -9.05 -11.21
CA LEU A 106 -10.01 -10.39 -11.61
C LEU A 106 -11.02 -11.01 -10.62
N CYS A 107 -11.67 -10.20 -9.77
CA CYS A 107 -12.72 -10.68 -8.87
C CYS A 107 -13.99 -11.05 -9.67
N GLU A 108 -14.64 -12.15 -9.29
CA GLU A 108 -15.74 -12.76 -10.06
C GLU A 108 -17.01 -11.89 -10.19
N ASP A 109 -17.14 -10.84 -9.37
CA ASP A 109 -18.23 -9.87 -9.45
C ASP A 109 -18.00 -8.89 -10.61
N LYS A 110 -18.68 -9.16 -11.73
CA LYS A 110 -18.57 -8.52 -13.06
C LYS A 110 -19.10 -7.07 -13.12
N GLY A 111 -18.64 -6.19 -12.25
CA GLY A 111 -19.08 -4.78 -12.21
C GLY A 111 -17.91 -3.82 -12.00
N GLU A 112 -16.98 -3.80 -12.95
CA GLU A 112 -15.80 -2.92 -13.03
C GLU A 112 -14.77 -3.14 -11.92
N ASP A 113 -13.48 -3.07 -12.27
CA ASP A 113 -12.36 -3.26 -11.35
C ASP A 113 -12.62 -2.47 -10.05
N ARG A 114 -12.96 -3.18 -8.96
CA ARG A 114 -13.49 -2.54 -7.75
C ARG A 114 -12.34 -1.94 -6.95
N LEU A 115 -11.84 -0.81 -7.43
CA LEU A 115 -11.00 0.09 -6.67
C LEU A 115 -11.82 0.64 -5.50
N THR A 116 -11.27 0.55 -4.31
CA THR A 116 -11.83 1.12 -3.10
C THR A 116 -10.69 1.73 -2.32
N VAL A 117 -10.78 3.05 -2.13
CA VAL A 117 -9.88 3.81 -1.25
C VAL A 117 -10.75 4.48 -0.19
N THR A 118 -10.62 4.05 1.06
CA THR A 118 -11.34 4.65 2.19
C THR A 118 -10.35 5.30 3.12
N SER A 119 -10.77 6.37 3.78
CA SER A 119 -9.95 7.03 4.80
C SER A 119 -10.81 7.31 6.01
N ASP A 120 -10.30 6.89 7.16
CA ASP A 120 -10.90 7.18 8.45
C ASP A 120 -9.89 7.91 9.33
N LYS A 121 -10.39 8.75 10.24
CA LYS A 121 -9.57 9.36 11.29
C LYS A 121 -9.71 8.54 12.56
N VAL A 122 -8.57 8.20 13.15
CA VAL A 122 -8.49 7.49 14.42
C VAL A 122 -7.85 8.40 15.46
N ASP A 123 -8.53 8.52 16.59
CA ASP A 123 -8.01 9.20 17.76
C ASP A 123 -6.94 8.31 18.41
N ARG A 124 -5.80 8.93 18.74
CA ARG A 124 -4.61 8.29 19.32
C ARG A 124 -3.81 7.46 18.32
N LYS A 125 -2.53 7.31 18.65
CA LYS A 125 -1.56 6.52 17.88
C LYS A 125 -1.90 5.03 17.91
N PRO A 126 -2.04 4.36 16.76
CA PRO A 126 -2.16 2.90 16.71
C PRO A 126 -0.96 2.20 17.38
N ALA A 127 -1.22 1.12 18.11
CA ALA A 127 -0.21 0.48 18.96
C ALA A 127 0.99 -0.08 18.18
N GLN A 128 0.76 -0.52 16.95
CA GLN A 128 1.78 -1.06 16.05
C GLN A 128 2.56 0.02 15.30
N TYR A 129 2.09 1.28 15.28
CA TYR A 129 2.62 2.33 14.41
C TYR A 129 4.14 2.49 14.52
N ASP A 130 4.70 2.51 15.73
CA ASP A 130 6.14 2.71 15.90
C ASP A 130 6.98 1.58 15.29
N ARG A 131 6.42 0.37 15.17
CA ARG A 131 7.08 -0.80 14.57
C ARG A 131 6.90 -0.90 13.07
N LEU A 132 6.02 -0.12 12.46
CA LEU A 132 5.79 -0.17 11.02
C LEU A 132 6.92 0.54 10.24
N MET A 133 7.23 0.00 9.07
CA MET A 133 8.06 0.59 8.02
C MET A 133 7.35 1.78 7.39
N THR A 134 8.12 2.77 6.93
CA THR A 134 7.54 3.85 6.13
C THR A 134 7.06 3.30 4.78
N ALA A 135 5.95 3.82 4.26
CA ALA A 135 5.42 3.37 2.97
C ALA A 135 6.40 3.67 1.82
N ASP A 136 7.09 4.82 1.86
CA ASP A 136 8.16 5.18 0.92
C ASP A 136 9.26 4.10 0.85
N GLU A 137 9.78 3.70 2.01
CA GLU A 137 10.80 2.65 2.10
C GLU A 137 10.25 1.32 1.59
N PHE A 138 9.04 0.95 2.00
CA PHE A 138 8.43 -0.31 1.59
C PHE A 138 8.28 -0.41 0.07
N PHE A 139 7.70 0.60 -0.58
CA PHE A 139 7.50 0.59 -2.02
C PHE A 139 8.81 0.65 -2.81
N LEU A 140 9.86 1.29 -2.27
CA LEU A 140 11.20 1.22 -2.84
C LEU A 140 11.78 -0.21 -2.79
N LYS A 141 11.51 -0.96 -1.72
CA LYS A 141 11.93 -2.37 -1.60
C LYS A 141 11.14 -3.27 -2.55
N VAL A 142 9.83 -3.03 -2.72
CA VAL A 142 9.02 -3.69 -3.75
C VAL A 142 9.57 -3.41 -5.15
N GLU A 143 9.91 -2.15 -5.46
CA GLU A 143 10.54 -1.76 -6.72
C GLU A 143 11.84 -2.52 -6.97
N THR A 144 12.71 -2.55 -5.96
CA THR A 144 14.02 -3.21 -6.04
C THR A 144 13.86 -4.71 -6.34
N LEU A 145 12.96 -5.39 -5.63
CA LEU A 145 12.68 -6.81 -5.84
C LEU A 145 12.06 -7.07 -7.22
N ASN A 146 11.16 -6.20 -7.66
CA ASN A 146 10.54 -6.28 -8.97
C ASN A 146 11.56 -6.16 -10.11
N ASN A 147 12.46 -5.17 -10.01
CA ASN A 147 13.51 -4.91 -11.00
C ASN A 147 14.57 -6.03 -11.04
N GLN A 148 14.64 -6.85 -9.99
CA GLN A 148 15.45 -8.08 -9.95
C GLN A 148 14.67 -9.32 -10.40
N HIS A 149 13.45 -9.14 -10.94
CA HIS A 149 12.54 -10.19 -11.39
C HIS A 149 12.17 -11.21 -10.31
N PHE A 150 12.24 -10.82 -9.02
CA PHE A 150 12.08 -11.73 -7.90
C PHE A 150 10.65 -12.27 -7.76
N PHE A 151 9.65 -11.54 -8.26
CA PHE A 151 8.24 -11.92 -8.22
C PHE A 151 7.83 -12.91 -9.33
N THR A 152 8.76 -13.30 -10.21
CA THR A 152 8.44 -14.23 -11.31
C THR A 152 8.46 -15.67 -10.80
N THR A 153 7.33 -16.39 -10.92
CA THR A 153 7.26 -17.82 -10.62
C THR A 153 6.78 -18.61 -11.84
N SER A 154 7.68 -19.32 -12.52
CA SER A 154 7.31 -20.08 -13.75
C SER A 154 6.47 -21.32 -13.48
N ARG A 155 6.48 -21.80 -12.23
CA ARG A 155 5.85 -23.05 -11.76
C ARG A 155 4.38 -22.89 -11.37
N TYR A 156 3.92 -21.68 -11.09
CA TYR A 156 2.60 -21.42 -10.51
C TYR A 156 1.81 -20.46 -11.41
N ALA A 157 0.48 -20.54 -11.31
CA ALA A 157 -0.40 -19.64 -12.07
C ALA A 157 -0.45 -18.22 -11.47
N TYR A 158 -0.20 -18.10 -10.17
CA TYR A 158 -0.23 -16.85 -9.41
C TYR A 158 0.98 -16.73 -8.48
N THR A 159 1.35 -15.49 -8.22
CA THR A 159 2.32 -15.12 -7.19
C THR A 159 1.69 -14.15 -6.22
N HIS A 160 1.69 -14.49 -4.93
CA HIS A 160 1.22 -13.63 -3.86
C HIS A 160 2.41 -13.01 -3.13
N LEU A 161 2.37 -11.70 -2.93
CA LEU A 161 3.25 -10.99 -2.03
C LEU A 161 2.48 -10.66 -0.76
N HIS A 162 3.09 -10.92 0.39
CA HIS A 162 2.52 -10.66 1.69
C HIS A 162 3.55 -9.99 2.60
N SER A 163 3.16 -8.93 3.30
CA SER A 163 3.96 -8.29 4.34
C SER A 163 3.05 -7.70 5.42
N SER A 164 3.44 -7.86 6.68
CA SER A 164 2.79 -7.15 7.79
C SER A 164 3.09 -5.65 7.76
N GLY A 165 4.18 -5.24 7.11
CA GLY A 165 4.73 -3.88 7.18
C GLY A 165 5.52 -3.60 8.47
N GLU A 166 5.51 -4.50 9.46
CA GLU A 166 6.24 -4.34 10.72
C GLU A 166 7.72 -4.73 10.59
N TYR A 167 8.56 -4.07 11.39
CA TYR A 167 9.87 -4.58 11.79
C TYR A 167 9.66 -5.59 12.91
N GLU A 168 9.74 -6.86 12.56
CA GLU A 168 9.41 -7.98 13.43
C GLU A 168 10.65 -8.83 13.73
N ASN A 169 10.52 -9.67 14.77
CA ASN A 169 11.47 -10.75 15.01
C ASN A 169 11.04 -11.93 14.14
N THR A 170 11.81 -12.23 13.10
CA THR A 170 11.46 -13.29 12.16
C THR A 170 12.48 -14.41 12.16
N SER A 171 11.97 -15.63 12.22
CA SER A 171 12.67 -16.84 11.84
C SER A 171 11.91 -17.47 10.69
N TYR A 172 12.64 -17.86 9.64
CA TYR A 172 12.05 -18.53 8.49
C TYR A 172 12.66 -19.91 8.34
N ASP A 173 11.79 -20.91 8.23
CA ASP A 173 12.16 -22.23 7.79
C ASP A 173 12.22 -22.25 6.25
N GLY A 174 13.34 -22.70 5.68
CA GLY A 174 13.55 -22.80 4.23
C GLY A 174 14.46 -21.70 3.64
N PRO A 175 14.45 -21.50 2.31
CA PRO A 175 15.30 -20.50 1.67
C PRO A 175 14.79 -19.08 1.96
N TYR A 176 15.65 -18.26 2.55
CA TYR A 176 15.41 -16.84 2.76
C TYR A 176 16.52 -15.97 2.18
N PHE A 177 16.14 -14.74 1.84
CA PHE A 177 16.97 -13.74 1.19
C PHE A 177 17.07 -12.52 2.10
N ILE A 178 18.21 -11.86 2.11
CA ILE A 178 18.37 -10.55 2.74
C ILE A 178 18.47 -9.50 1.65
N LEU A 179 17.64 -8.46 1.76
CA LEU A 179 17.70 -7.26 0.94
C LEU A 179 18.32 -6.12 1.77
N GLU A 180 19.61 -5.85 1.52
CA GLU A 180 20.38 -4.77 2.14
C GLU A 180 20.62 -3.66 1.12
N GLY A 181 20.00 -2.49 1.32
CA GLY A 181 19.97 -1.45 0.29
C GLY A 181 19.29 -1.99 -0.98
N THR A 182 20.08 -2.14 -2.06
CA THR A 182 19.66 -2.75 -3.33
C THR A 182 20.22 -4.15 -3.57
N GLU A 183 21.08 -4.66 -2.69
CA GLU A 183 21.69 -5.98 -2.85
C GLU A 183 20.79 -7.07 -2.26
N LEU A 184 20.44 -8.06 -3.08
CA LEU A 184 19.72 -9.25 -2.64
C LEU A 184 20.69 -10.42 -2.50
N LYS A 185 20.86 -10.89 -1.27
CA LYS A 185 21.74 -12.02 -0.94
C LYS A 185 20.88 -13.21 -0.51
N GLN A 186 21.00 -14.31 -1.23
CA GLN A 186 20.46 -15.57 -0.75
C GLN A 186 21.33 -16.06 0.41
N LEU A 187 20.73 -16.26 1.57
CA LEU A 187 21.42 -16.97 2.63
C LEU A 187 21.29 -18.46 2.38
N GLN A 188 22.41 -19.18 2.46
CA GLN A 188 22.38 -20.64 2.29
C GLN A 188 21.41 -21.23 3.31
N THR A 189 20.71 -22.30 2.91
CA THR A 189 19.98 -23.24 3.75
C THR A 189 20.96 -23.91 4.72
N SER A 190 21.45 -23.12 5.67
CA SER A 190 22.17 -23.57 6.82
C SER A 190 21.12 -23.68 7.91
N HIS A 191 20.96 -24.88 8.46
CA HIS A 191 20.25 -25.17 9.69
C HIS A 191 20.83 -24.42 10.92
N SER A 192 21.31 -23.18 10.75
CA SER A 192 21.67 -22.31 11.86
C SER A 192 20.38 -21.80 12.46
N LEU A 193 19.84 -22.62 13.36
CA LEU A 193 18.70 -22.40 14.25
C LEU A 193 18.78 -21.12 15.12
N ASP A 194 19.78 -20.26 14.92
CA ASP A 194 20.17 -19.21 15.88
C ASP A 194 20.32 -17.79 15.31
N LYS A 195 20.01 -17.53 14.03
CA LYS A 195 19.94 -16.14 13.54
C LYS A 195 18.52 -15.61 13.66
N ASP A 196 18.18 -15.16 14.87
CA ASP A 196 17.04 -14.27 15.11
C ASP A 196 17.28 -12.95 14.35
N TYR A 197 16.53 -12.70 13.28
CA TYR A 197 16.50 -11.39 12.63
C TYR A 197 15.55 -10.50 13.41
N ARG A 198 16.12 -9.71 14.31
CA ARG A 198 15.35 -8.82 15.19
C ARG A 198 15.18 -7.44 14.59
N ASN A 199 13.94 -6.95 14.59
CA ASN A 199 13.57 -5.65 14.04
C ASN A 199 13.89 -5.52 12.53
N TYR A 200 13.61 -6.56 11.75
CA TYR A 200 13.72 -6.51 10.29
C TYR A 200 12.33 -6.53 9.66
N GLY A 201 12.17 -5.83 8.55
CA GLY A 201 10.96 -5.94 7.74
C GLY A 201 10.93 -7.26 6.99
N SER A 202 9.77 -7.67 6.51
CA SER A 202 9.65 -8.90 5.73
C SER A 202 8.72 -8.78 4.55
N ILE A 203 9.04 -9.46 3.44
CA ILE A 203 8.11 -9.73 2.35
C ILE A 203 8.18 -11.23 2.05
N GLN A 204 7.03 -11.88 2.00
CA GLN A 204 6.90 -13.26 1.53
C GLN A 204 6.43 -13.26 0.08
N VAL A 205 7.08 -14.05 -0.76
CA VAL A 205 6.68 -14.31 -2.14
C VAL A 205 6.25 -15.76 -2.24
N ILE A 206 4.96 -15.98 -2.51
CA ILE A 206 4.30 -17.28 -2.39
C ILE A 206 3.69 -17.66 -3.74
N GLY A 207 4.10 -18.80 -4.29
CA GLY A 207 3.50 -19.35 -5.51
C GLY A 207 2.22 -20.12 -5.23
N SER A 208 1.19 -19.92 -6.04
CA SER A 208 -0.10 -20.63 -5.94
C SER A 208 -0.72 -20.91 -7.31
N ASN A 209 -1.55 -21.94 -7.39
CA ASN A 209 -2.41 -22.20 -8.56
C ASN A 209 -3.82 -21.60 -8.41
N SER A 210 -4.09 -20.89 -7.32
CA SER A 210 -5.33 -20.20 -7.02
C SER A 210 -5.06 -18.70 -6.84
N SER A 211 -5.97 -17.85 -7.30
CA SER A 211 -5.88 -16.38 -7.12
C SER A 211 -6.31 -15.92 -5.73
N GLY A 212 -7.12 -16.70 -5.02
CA GLY A 212 -7.73 -16.32 -3.74
C GLY A 212 -7.22 -17.11 -2.53
N SER A 213 -6.36 -18.10 -2.74
CA SER A 213 -5.86 -18.94 -1.66
C SER A 213 -4.42 -19.38 -1.91
N TYR A 214 -3.66 -19.49 -0.83
CA TYR A 214 -2.28 -19.97 -0.86
C TYR A 214 -1.97 -20.76 0.41
N GLN A 215 -0.96 -21.61 0.31
CA GLN A 215 -0.36 -22.32 1.44
C GLN A 215 1.12 -21.97 1.48
N THR A 216 1.66 -21.77 2.67
CA THR A 216 3.09 -21.51 2.86
C THR A 216 3.83 -22.83 3.07
N SER A 217 4.91 -23.05 2.32
CA SER A 217 5.81 -24.21 2.47
C SER A 217 7.16 -23.91 1.81
N GLU A 218 8.19 -24.67 2.18
CA GLU A 218 9.57 -24.49 1.65
C GLU A 218 9.64 -24.51 0.10
N GLY A 219 8.74 -25.24 -0.56
CA GLY A 219 8.69 -25.33 -2.03
C GLY A 219 7.81 -24.28 -2.73
N THR A 220 7.04 -23.50 -1.97
CA THR A 220 6.08 -22.51 -2.50
C THR A 220 6.42 -21.09 -2.06
N THR A 221 7.11 -20.91 -0.93
CA THR A 221 7.39 -19.61 -0.32
C THR A 221 8.87 -19.27 -0.38
N LYS A 222 9.18 -18.04 -0.78
CA LYS A 222 10.47 -17.40 -0.55
C LYS A 222 10.27 -16.24 0.42
N SER A 223 11.05 -16.20 1.48
CA SER A 223 11.01 -15.09 2.44
C SER A 223 12.16 -14.11 2.17
N ILE A 224 11.83 -12.82 2.09
CA ILE A 224 12.81 -11.74 2.02
C ILE A 224 12.80 -10.99 3.35
N ILE A 225 13.97 -10.84 3.93
CA ILE A 225 14.24 -10.02 5.11
C ILE A 225 14.76 -8.67 4.62
N ILE A 226 14.15 -7.59 5.08
CA ILE A 226 14.43 -6.22 4.66
C ILE A 226 15.17 -5.48 5.77
N ARG A 227 16.30 -4.89 5.39
CA ARG A 227 17.11 -4.00 6.22
C ARG A 227 17.20 -2.59 5.65
#